data_AF-A0A841WSS8-F1
#
_entry.id   AF-A0A841WSS8-F1
#
_cell.length_a   1.000
_cell.length_b   1.000
_cell.length_c   1.000
_cell.angle_alpha   90.00
_cell.angle_beta   90.00
_cell.angle_gamma   90.00
#
_symmetry.space_group_name_H-M   'P 1'
#
loop_
_entity.id
_entity.type
_entity.pdbx_description
1 polymer ?
#
loop_
_entity_poly.entity_id
_entity_poly.type
_entity_poly.pdbx_seq_one_letter_code
_entity_poly.pdbx_strand_id
1 'polypeptide(L)'
;MNEQPLQIETGNRAENIELAIATYKKALEVLTPTASGEQWATTQNNLGNAYSDRILGERAENIELAIAAFSAALEVRTRSNFPEQWASTQNNLGNAYLYRISGERAKNIELAIAAFSAALEVRTKSDFPEQWASTQNNLGNA
;
A
#
# COMPACT_ATOMS: atom_id res chain seq x y z
N MET A 1 -38.74 13.18 -19.99
CA MET A 1 -37.81 13.21 -18.84
C MET A 1 -38.01 11.91 -18.08
N ASN A 2 -37.13 10.94 -18.30
CA ASN A 2 -37.05 9.73 -17.48
C ASN A 2 -35.67 9.75 -16.83
N GLU A 3 -35.57 10.35 -15.65
CA GLU A 3 -34.39 10.17 -14.81
C GLU A 3 -34.61 8.86 -14.04
N GLN A 4 -34.05 7.77 -14.56
CA GLN A 4 -33.82 6.59 -13.74
C GLN A 4 -32.76 6.98 -12.70
N PRO A 5 -33.03 6.82 -11.40
CA PRO A 5 -32.03 7.09 -10.39
C PRO A 5 -30.86 6.14 -10.61
N LEU A 6 -29.65 6.70 -10.64
CA LEU A 6 -28.41 5.93 -10.65
C LEU A 6 -28.38 5.11 -9.35
N GLN A 7 -28.78 3.85 -9.45
CA GLN A 7 -28.77 2.93 -8.34
C GLN A 7 -27.31 2.50 -8.17
N ILE A 8 -26.58 3.18 -7.27
CA ILE A 8 -25.27 2.72 -6.84
C ILE A 8 -25.53 1.48 -5.99
N GLU A 9 -25.55 0.32 -6.64
CA GLU A 9 -25.42 -0.97 -6.00
C GLU A 9 -24.14 -0.90 -5.16
N THR A 10 -24.29 -0.78 -3.84
CA THR A 10 -23.16 -0.98 -2.93
C THR A 10 -22.79 -2.45 -3.04
N GLY A 11 -21.91 -2.78 -3.99
CA GLY A 11 -21.37 -4.11 -4.16
C GLY A 11 -20.83 -4.61 -2.82
N ASN A 12 -20.88 -5.93 -2.60
CA ASN A 12 -20.25 -6.54 -1.43
C ASN A 12 -18.77 -6.08 -1.36
N ARG A 13 -18.20 -5.90 -0.15
CA ARG A 13 -16.79 -5.50 0.07
C ARG A 13 -15.81 -6.16 -0.91
N ALA A 14 -16.00 -7.44 -1.21
CA ALA A 14 -15.18 -8.16 -2.18
C ALA A 14 -15.23 -7.54 -3.59
N GLU A 15 -16.43 -7.26 -4.10
CA GLU A 15 -16.64 -6.66 -5.43
C GLU A 15 -16.05 -5.26 -5.51
N ASN A 16 -16.19 -4.45 -4.45
CA ASN A 16 -15.61 -3.11 -4.40
C ASN A 16 -14.08 -3.14 -4.46
N ILE A 17 -13.45 -4.16 -3.84
CA ILE A 17 -11.98 -4.32 -3.90
C ILE A 17 -11.54 -4.75 -5.30
N GLU A 18 -12.24 -5.70 -5.93
CA GLU A 18 -11.91 -6.09 -7.31
C GLU A 18 -12.09 -4.91 -8.29
N LEU A 19 -13.15 -4.10 -8.11
CA LEU A 19 -13.35 -2.89 -8.90
C LEU A 19 -12.23 -1.87 -8.69
N ALA A 20 -11.79 -1.67 -7.44
CA ALA A 20 -10.68 -0.78 -7.12
C ALA A 20 -9.38 -1.26 -7.79
N ILE A 21 -9.06 -2.55 -7.69
CA ILE A 21 -7.90 -3.18 -8.34
C ILE A 21 -7.96 -2.96 -9.85
N ALA A 22 -9.09 -3.27 -10.49
CA ALA A 22 -9.27 -3.10 -11.93
C ALA A 22 -9.10 -1.62 -12.35
N THR A 23 -9.65 -0.70 -11.57
CA THR A 23 -9.57 0.75 -11.83
C THR A 23 -8.14 1.27 -11.71
N TYR A 24 -7.42 0.89 -10.65
CA TYR A 24 -6.02 1.27 -10.47
C TYR A 24 -5.13 0.68 -11.57
N LYS A 25 -5.33 -0.57 -11.95
CA LYS A 25 -4.59 -1.18 -13.08
C LYS A 25 -4.81 -0.41 -14.38
N LYS A 26 -6.05 -0.03 -14.68
CA LYS A 26 -6.36 0.79 -15.87
C LYS A 26 -5.72 2.18 -15.81
N ALA A 27 -5.70 2.82 -14.65
CA ALA A 27 -5.00 4.11 -14.49
C ALA A 27 -3.49 3.96 -14.72
N LEU A 28 -2.88 2.85 -14.31
CA LEU A 28 -1.47 2.55 -14.54
C LEU A 28 -1.10 2.23 -15.99
N GLU A 29 -2.08 2.05 -16.89
CA GLU A 29 -1.82 1.94 -18.34
C GLU A 29 -1.44 3.29 -18.97
N VAL A 30 -1.90 4.40 -18.36
CA VAL A 30 -1.65 5.76 -18.86
C VAL A 30 -0.69 6.55 -17.97
N LEU A 31 -0.70 6.28 -16.67
CA LEU A 31 0.22 6.89 -15.72
C LEU A 31 1.59 6.22 -15.85
N THR A 32 2.66 7.02 -15.76
CA THR A 32 4.03 6.52 -15.83
C THR A 32 4.91 7.18 -14.78
N PRO A 33 5.97 6.49 -14.30
CA PRO A 33 6.91 7.06 -13.34
C PRO A 33 7.57 8.37 -13.79
N THR A 34 7.74 8.56 -15.11
CA THR A 34 8.48 9.68 -15.69
C THR A 34 7.62 10.88 -16.04
N ALA A 35 6.38 10.67 -16.51
CA ALA A 35 5.50 11.77 -16.94
C ALA A 35 4.48 12.17 -15.88
N SER A 36 4.11 11.24 -14.98
CA SER A 36 3.08 11.43 -13.95
C SER A 36 3.46 10.70 -12.66
N GLY A 37 4.73 10.83 -12.27
CA GLY A 37 5.34 10.01 -11.22
C GLY A 37 4.59 10.01 -9.89
N GLU A 38 4.14 11.17 -9.41
CA GLU A 38 3.41 11.27 -8.14
C GLU A 38 2.05 10.54 -8.19
N GLN A 39 1.26 10.75 -9.25
CA GLN A 39 -0.03 10.07 -9.44
C GLN A 39 0.18 8.57 -9.65
N TRP A 40 1.20 8.19 -10.41
CA TRP A 40 1.57 6.80 -10.61
C TRP A 40 1.93 6.11 -9.28
N ALA A 41 2.79 6.73 -8.47
CA ALA A 41 3.20 6.18 -7.17
C ALA A 41 2.04 6.11 -6.17
N THR A 42 1.15 7.11 -6.20
CA THR A 42 -0.07 7.10 -5.39
C THR A 42 -1.00 5.97 -5.80
N THR A 43 -1.17 5.75 -7.10
CA THR A 43 -1.98 4.67 -7.65
C THR A 43 -1.39 3.31 -7.29
N GLN A 44 -0.07 3.14 -7.38
CA GLN A 44 0.63 1.92 -6.96
C GLN A 44 0.46 1.65 -5.47
N ASN A 45 0.61 2.67 -4.60
CA ASN A 45 0.39 2.50 -3.17
C ASN A 45 -1.07 2.08 -2.86
N ASN A 46 -2.05 2.67 -3.53
CA ASN A 46 -3.45 2.30 -3.32
C ASN A 46 -3.77 0.92 -3.86
N LEU A 47 -3.16 0.52 -4.98
CA LEU A 47 -3.22 -0.84 -5.50
C LEU A 47 -2.63 -1.85 -4.51
N GLY A 48 -1.52 -1.51 -3.85
CA GLY A 48 -0.92 -2.33 -2.80
C GLY A 48 -1.85 -2.52 -1.59
N ASN A 49 -2.54 -1.47 -1.16
CA ASN A 49 -3.55 -1.57 -0.11
C ASN A 49 -4.73 -2.45 -0.54
N ALA A 50 -5.23 -2.26 -1.77
CA ALA A 50 -6.34 -3.06 -2.30
C ALA A 50 -5.99 -4.56 -2.36
N TYR A 51 -4.78 -4.91 -2.80
CA TYR A 51 -4.30 -6.30 -2.74
C TYR A 51 -4.14 -6.82 -1.30
N SER A 52 -3.65 -5.98 -0.38
CA SER A 52 -3.53 -6.33 1.05
C SER A 52 -4.88 -6.61 1.70
N ASP A 53 -5.96 -6.00 1.22
CA ASP A 53 -7.33 -6.15 1.73
C ASP A 53 -8.17 -7.17 0.96
N ARG A 54 -7.67 -7.65 -0.18
CA ARG A 54 -8.39 -8.50 -1.13
C ARG A 54 -8.83 -9.81 -0.51
N ILE A 55 -10.13 -10.08 -0.66
CA ILE A 55 -10.82 -11.27 -0.13
C ILE A 55 -10.68 -12.47 -1.08
N LEU A 56 -10.70 -12.22 -2.39
CA LEU A 56 -10.66 -13.26 -3.41
C LEU A 56 -9.21 -13.64 -3.78
N GLY A 57 -9.02 -14.87 -4.24
CA GLY A 57 -7.71 -15.41 -4.61
C GLY A 57 -6.88 -15.89 -3.41
N GLU A 58 -5.70 -16.42 -3.71
CA GLU A 58 -4.80 -16.93 -2.69
C GLU A 58 -4.18 -15.80 -1.87
N ARG A 59 -4.25 -15.90 -0.53
CA ARG A 59 -3.73 -14.86 0.36
C ARG A 59 -2.23 -14.61 0.13
N ALA A 60 -1.47 -15.67 -0.13
CA ALA A 60 -0.04 -15.56 -0.39
C ALA A 60 0.25 -14.72 -1.65
N GLU A 61 -0.46 -14.98 -2.74
CA GLU A 61 -0.32 -14.24 -3.99
C GLU A 61 -0.74 -12.77 -3.83
N ASN A 62 -1.85 -12.52 -3.15
CA ASN A 62 -2.33 -11.16 -2.87
C ASN A 62 -1.29 -10.34 -2.10
N ILE A 63 -0.58 -10.93 -1.14
CA ILE A 63 0.50 -10.25 -0.42
C ILE A 63 1.71 -9.98 -1.32
N GLU A 64 2.11 -10.92 -2.20
CA GLU A 64 3.22 -10.65 -3.14
C GLU A 64 2.87 -9.50 -4.11
N LEU A 65 1.63 -9.45 -4.59
CA LEU A 65 1.14 -8.35 -5.43
C LEU A 65 1.13 -7.02 -4.67
N ALA A 66 0.76 -7.02 -3.39
CA ALA A 66 0.84 -5.83 -2.55
C ALA A 66 2.28 -5.34 -2.36
N ILE A 67 3.21 -6.25 -2.05
CA ILE A 67 4.65 -5.96 -1.91
C ILE A 67 5.20 -5.34 -3.20
N ALA A 68 4.86 -5.93 -4.35
CA ALA A 68 5.30 -5.42 -5.65
C ALA A 68 4.78 -3.99 -5.90
N ALA A 69 3.50 -3.73 -5.63
CA ALA A 69 2.90 -2.41 -5.82
C ALA A 69 3.48 -1.34 -4.86
N PHE A 70 3.67 -1.67 -3.58
CA PHE A 70 4.33 -0.75 -2.65
C PHE A 70 5.79 -0.48 -3.03
N SER A 71 6.53 -1.51 -3.45
CA SER A 71 7.92 -1.37 -3.90
C SER A 71 8.00 -0.48 -5.13
N ALA A 72 7.10 -0.65 -6.09
CA ALA A 72 7.00 0.21 -7.27
C ALA A 72 6.73 1.68 -6.86
N ALA A 73 5.80 1.93 -5.94
CA ALA A 73 5.56 3.28 -5.44
C ALA A 73 6.81 3.94 -4.82
N LEU A 74 7.67 3.16 -4.16
CA LEU A 74 8.92 3.63 -3.56
C LEU A 74 10.05 3.90 -4.58
N GLU A 75 9.90 3.51 -5.85
CA GLU A 75 10.84 3.92 -6.90
C GLU A 75 10.72 5.43 -7.20
N VAL A 76 9.53 5.99 -7.00
CA VAL A 76 9.25 7.42 -7.21
C VAL A 76 9.19 8.17 -5.88
N ARG A 77 8.49 7.62 -4.89
CA ARG A 77 8.45 8.18 -3.54
C ARG A 77 9.77 7.87 -2.87
N THR A 78 10.56 8.89 -2.61
CA THR A 78 11.80 8.82 -1.84
C THR A 78 11.67 9.71 -0.61
N ARG A 79 12.54 9.49 0.37
CA ARG A 79 12.55 10.30 1.59
C ARG A 79 12.75 11.80 1.30
N SER A 80 13.47 12.17 0.23
CA SER A 80 13.80 13.57 -0.06
C SER A 80 12.71 14.31 -0.85
N ASN A 81 11.99 13.64 -1.75
CA ASN A 81 11.00 14.28 -2.62
C ASN A 81 9.56 14.22 -2.06
N PHE A 82 9.20 13.15 -1.35
CA PHE A 82 7.86 12.93 -0.81
C PHE A 82 7.96 12.26 0.57
N PRO A 83 8.56 12.92 1.58
CA PRO A 83 8.94 12.29 2.86
C PRO A 83 7.76 11.59 3.56
N GLU A 84 6.61 12.25 3.64
CA GLU A 84 5.43 11.72 4.32
C GLU A 84 4.84 10.52 3.57
N GLN A 85 4.67 10.65 2.25
CA GLN A 85 4.13 9.58 1.41
C GLN A 85 5.07 8.39 1.36
N TRP A 86 6.38 8.63 1.30
CA TRP A 86 7.41 7.60 1.41
C TRP A 86 7.30 6.84 2.71
N ALA A 87 7.20 7.53 3.86
CA ALA A 87 7.06 6.88 5.16
C ALA A 87 5.74 6.09 5.28
N SER A 88 4.66 6.60 4.69
CA SER A 88 3.39 5.87 4.62
C SER A 88 3.50 4.59 3.82
N THR A 89 4.10 4.64 2.64
CA THR A 89 4.32 3.46 1.80
C THR A 89 5.28 2.46 2.46
N GLN A 90 6.34 2.93 3.13
CA GLN A 90 7.25 2.07 3.90
C GLN A 90 6.52 1.34 5.04
N ASN A 91 5.64 2.03 5.78
CA ASN A 91 4.84 1.38 6.81
C ASN A 91 3.89 0.31 6.23
N ASN A 92 3.28 0.57 5.07
CA ASN A 92 2.41 -0.43 4.42
C ASN A 92 3.21 -1.63 3.91
N LEU A 93 4.39 -1.38 3.34
CA LEU A 93 5.32 -2.43 2.93
C LEU A 93 5.78 -3.29 4.12
N GLY A 94 6.06 -2.66 5.26
CA GLY A 94 6.39 -3.36 6.50
C GLY A 94 5.27 -4.30 6.95
N ASN A 95 4.01 -3.84 6.91
CA ASN A 95 2.86 -4.70 7.18
C ASN A 95 2.74 -5.85 6.18
N ALA A 96 2.95 -5.59 4.88
CA ALA A 96 2.90 -6.63 3.86
C ALA A 96 3.96 -7.72 4.10
N TYR A 97 5.18 -7.34 4.46
CA TYR A 97 6.22 -8.31 4.87
C TYR A 97 5.86 -9.04 6.16
N LEU A 98 5.31 -8.35 7.16
CA LEU A 98 4.89 -8.95 8.41
C LEU A 98 3.82 -10.04 8.22
N TYR A 99 2.93 -9.89 7.24
CA TYR A 99 1.89 -10.87 6.91
C TYR A 99 2.25 -11.79 5.73
N ARG A 100 3.47 -11.71 5.21
CA ARG A 100 3.92 -12.52 4.08
C ARG A 100 4.00 -13.99 4.46
N ILE A 101 3.31 -14.82 3.66
CA ILE A 101 3.21 -16.27 3.82
C ILE A 101 4.39 -16.99 3.16
N SER A 102 4.84 -16.48 2.01
CA SER A 102 5.93 -17.05 1.23
C SER A 102 7.30 -16.71 1.82
N GLY A 103 8.28 -17.60 1.60
CA GLY A 103 9.67 -17.39 2.04
C GLY A 103 9.90 -17.69 3.52
N GLU A 104 11.11 -17.41 3.99
CA GLU A 104 11.49 -17.68 5.38
C GLU A 104 10.89 -16.62 6.33
N ARG A 105 10.21 -17.09 7.38
CA ARG A 105 9.55 -16.21 8.36
C ARG A 105 10.51 -15.20 8.98
N ALA A 106 11.71 -15.64 9.37
CA ALA A 106 12.73 -14.76 9.93
C ALA A 106 13.12 -13.65 8.93
N LYS A 107 13.30 -13.99 7.65
CA LYS A 107 13.63 -13.00 6.64
C LYS A 107 12.51 -11.99 6.41
N ASN A 108 11.27 -12.46 6.42
CA ASN A 108 10.10 -11.58 6.29
C ASN A 108 10.01 -10.59 7.46
N ILE A 109 10.30 -11.04 8.68
CA ILE A 109 10.35 -10.17 9.88
C ILE A 109 11.47 -9.12 9.75
N GLU A 110 12.68 -9.50 9.33
CA GLU A 110 13.77 -8.55 9.10
C GLU A 110 13.39 -7.45 8.11
N LEU A 111 12.71 -7.83 7.00
CA LEU A 111 12.24 -6.89 5.99
C LEU A 111 11.15 -5.96 6.55
N ALA A 112 10.23 -6.48 7.37
CA ALA A 112 9.21 -5.69 8.04
C ALA A 112 9.83 -4.65 8.99
N ILE A 113 10.76 -5.08 9.84
CA ILE A 113 11.50 -4.21 10.78
C ILE A 113 12.23 -3.10 10.00
N ALA A 114 12.90 -3.44 8.91
CA ALA A 114 13.62 -2.47 8.08
C ALA A 114 12.66 -1.41 7.51
N ALA A 115 11.51 -1.82 6.98
CA ALA A 115 10.53 -0.91 6.41
C ALA A 115 9.87 -0.02 7.47
N PHE A 116 9.49 -0.56 8.63
CA PHE A 116 8.96 0.26 9.73
C PHE A 116 10.00 1.23 10.28
N SER A 117 11.25 0.81 10.41
CA SER A 117 12.35 1.67 10.85
C SER A 117 12.57 2.83 9.87
N ALA A 118 12.52 2.55 8.56
CA ALA A 118 12.58 3.59 7.52
C ALA A 118 11.43 4.60 7.66
N ALA A 119 10.19 4.13 7.87
CA ALA A 119 9.05 5.03 8.09
C ALA A 119 9.22 5.95 9.30
N LEU A 120 9.87 5.47 10.37
CA LEU A 120 10.15 6.23 11.60
C LEU A 120 11.23 7.31 11.41
N GLU A 121 11.99 7.30 10.32
CA GLU A 121 12.93 8.39 9.99
C GLU A 121 12.23 9.70 9.61
N VAL A 122 10.92 9.64 9.30
CA VAL A 122 10.07 10.79 8.98
C VAL A 122 8.93 10.91 9.98
N ARG A 123 8.27 9.79 10.34
CA ARG A 123 7.20 9.78 11.33
C ARG A 123 7.80 9.90 12.71
N THR A 124 8.09 11.12 13.16
CA THR A 124 8.61 11.39 14.49
C THR A 124 7.46 11.64 15.48
N LYS A 125 7.75 11.47 16.77
CA LYS A 125 6.77 11.78 17.83
C LYS A 125 6.35 13.26 17.84
N SER A 126 7.22 14.19 17.41
CA SER A 126 6.92 15.61 17.38
C SER A 126 6.04 16.00 16.19
N ASP A 127 6.34 15.46 15.02
CA ASP A 127 5.76 15.96 13.76
C ASP A 127 4.53 15.14 13.37
N PHE A 128 4.51 13.85 13.71
CA PHE A 128 3.46 12.89 13.34
C PHE A 128 3.16 11.93 14.50
N PRO A 129 2.70 12.41 15.66
CA PRO A 129 2.56 11.60 16.88
C PRO A 129 1.70 10.35 16.70
N GLU A 130 0.59 10.45 15.97
CA GLU A 130 -0.33 9.32 15.72
C GLU A 130 0.30 8.28 14.79
N GLN A 131 0.89 8.72 13.70
CA GLN A 131 1.54 7.84 12.72
C GLN A 131 2.80 7.20 13.31
N TRP A 132 3.57 7.94 14.12
CA TRP A 132 4.70 7.41 14.89
C TRP A 132 4.23 6.30 15.83
N ALA A 133 3.19 6.53 16.64
CA ALA A 133 2.67 5.53 17.57
C ALA A 133 2.15 4.27 16.83
N SER A 134 1.43 4.46 15.72
CA SER A 134 0.97 3.36 14.86
C SER A 134 2.13 2.54 14.29
N THR A 135 3.16 3.20 13.75
CA THR A 135 4.34 2.51 13.22
C THR A 135 5.16 1.82 14.31
N GLN A 136 5.28 2.39 15.51
CA GLN A 136 5.91 1.75 16.66
C GLN A 136 5.16 0.49 17.11
N ASN A 137 3.82 0.53 17.12
CA ASN A 137 3.00 -0.65 17.41
C ASN A 137 3.22 -1.77 16.39
N ASN A 138 3.28 -1.41 15.09
CA ASN A 138 3.56 -2.40 14.04
C ASN A 138 4.98 -2.98 14.18
N LEU A 139 5.96 -2.15 14.52
CA LEU A 139 7.33 -2.61 14.79
C LEU A 139 7.39 -3.56 15.99
N GLY A 140 6.63 -3.31 17.06
CA GLY A 140 6.54 -4.22 18.21
C GLY A 140 5.86 -5.56 17.91
N ASN A 141 5.06 -5.63 16.84
CA ASN A 141 4.41 -6.87 16.38
C ASN A 141 5.30 -7.69 15.42
N ALA A 142 6.42 -7.13 14.95
CA ALA A 142 7.36 -7.80 14.05
C ALA A 142 8.37 -8.63 14.84
#